data_AF-A0A0Q6K4P4-F1
#
_entry.id   AF-A0A0Q6K4P4-F1
#
_cell.length_a   1.000
_cell.length_b   1.000
_cell.length_c   1.000
_cell.angle_alpha   90.00
_cell.angle_beta   90.00
_cell.angle_gamma   90.00
#
_symmetry.space_group_name_H-M   'P 1'
#
loop_
_entity.id
_entity.type
_entity.pdbx_description
1 polymer ?
#
loop_
_entity_poly.entity_id
_entity_poly.type
_entity_poly.pdbx_seq_one_letter_code
_entity_poly.pdbx_strand_id
1 'polypeptide(L)'
;MNDERWRGVTTPQRGDDERIDMSEQMTVQYFTGRVDRVKAAVQKAVDEAGAYGSDQLVADFEWIQYAHDHVHVTTRDEVDYVDDETTTRHLDELFERYRVG
;
A
#
# COMPACT_ATOMS: atom_id res chain seq x y z
N MET A 1 -54.25 15.45 31.73
CA MET A 1 -53.04 15.98 31.07
C MET A 1 -52.54 14.87 30.16
N ASN A 2 -52.74 15.03 28.86
CA ASN A 2 -52.01 14.27 27.84
C ASN A 2 -50.54 14.74 27.88
N ASP A 3 -49.59 13.85 27.59
CA ASP A 3 -48.73 14.01 26.42
C ASP A 3 -47.93 12.73 26.12
N GLU A 4 -47.80 12.48 24.83
CA GLU A 4 -47.16 11.36 24.16
C GLU A 4 -45.65 11.31 24.38
N ARG A 5 -45.06 10.10 24.44
CA ARG A 5 -44.01 9.74 23.45
C ARG A 5 -43.64 8.26 23.48
N TRP A 6 -43.82 7.63 22.33
CA TRP A 6 -43.21 6.36 21.96
C TRP A 6 -41.69 6.47 21.76
N ARG A 7 -41.04 5.30 21.78
CA ARG A 7 -39.70 4.91 21.28
C ARG A 7 -38.60 4.98 22.35
N GLY A 8 -37.76 3.97 22.53
CA GLY A 8 -37.49 2.80 21.70
C GLY A 8 -36.45 1.91 22.38
N VAL A 9 -36.38 0.69 21.87
CA VAL A 9 -35.40 -0.36 22.15
C VAL A 9 -33.96 0.19 22.05
N THR A 10 -33.14 -0.07 23.06
CA THR A 10 -31.67 -0.02 22.93
C THR A 10 -31.06 -1.24 23.62
N THR A 11 -31.05 -2.34 22.88
CA THR A 11 -30.06 -3.41 23.03
C THR A 11 -28.99 -3.20 21.94
N PRO A 12 -27.81 -3.81 22.11
CA PRO A 12 -26.54 -3.16 22.43
C PRO A 12 -25.89 -2.46 21.22
N GLN A 13 -25.09 -1.42 21.48
CA GLN A 13 -24.23 -0.81 20.47
C GLN A 13 -23.12 -1.81 20.11
N ARG A 14 -23.37 -2.59 19.06
CA ARG A 14 -22.39 -3.43 18.37
C ARG A 14 -21.31 -2.49 17.82
N GLY A 15 -20.04 -2.86 18.02
CA GLY A 15 -18.90 -2.11 17.52
C GLY A 15 -18.93 -2.05 16.00
N ASP A 16 -19.15 -0.85 15.48
CA ASP A 16 -19.05 -0.52 14.06
C ASP A 16 -18.67 0.97 14.02
N ASP A 17 -17.37 1.29 14.06
CA ASP A 17 -16.79 2.43 13.33
C ASP A 17 -15.24 2.41 13.39
N GLU A 18 -14.62 1.22 13.36
CA GLU A 18 -13.34 1.12 12.66
C GLU A 18 -13.68 1.05 11.18
N ARG A 19 -14.21 2.17 10.64
CA ARG A 19 -14.15 2.41 9.22
C ARG A 19 -12.69 2.65 8.90
N ILE A 20 -11.95 1.55 8.78
CA ILE A 20 -10.69 1.55 8.04
C ILE A 20 -11.05 2.19 6.72
N ASP A 21 -10.49 3.38 6.49
CA ASP A 21 -10.61 4.11 5.25
C ASP A 21 -10.14 3.15 4.15
N MET A 22 -11.09 2.55 3.42
CA MET A 22 -10.81 1.52 2.41
C MET A 22 -10.32 2.16 1.10
N SER A 23 -9.48 3.18 1.22
CA SER A 23 -8.77 3.76 0.09
C SER A 23 -7.70 2.76 -0.34
N GLU A 24 -8.08 1.90 -1.30
CA GLU A 24 -7.18 1.09 -2.14
C GLU A 24 -6.20 0.16 -1.39
N GLN A 25 -6.72 -0.75 -0.55
CA GLN A 25 -5.90 -1.85 -0.03
C GLN A 25 -5.43 -2.77 -1.16
N MET A 26 -4.10 -2.87 -1.28
CA MET A 26 -3.43 -3.66 -2.31
C MET A 26 -3.11 -5.05 -1.76
N THR A 27 -3.51 -6.12 -2.45
CA THR A 27 -3.12 -7.48 -2.04
C THR A 27 -1.60 -7.63 -2.07
N VAL A 28 -1.02 -8.39 -1.14
CA VAL A 28 0.43 -8.64 -1.10
C VAL A 28 0.92 -9.26 -2.41
N GLN A 29 0.15 -10.18 -3.00
CA GLN A 29 0.51 -10.80 -4.29
C GLN A 29 0.61 -9.77 -5.42
N TYR A 30 -0.31 -8.81 -5.49
CA TYR A 30 -0.25 -7.76 -6.49
C TYR A 30 0.86 -6.74 -6.17
N PHE A 31 1.07 -6.42 -4.88
CA PHE A 31 2.17 -5.57 -4.43
C PHE A 31 3.54 -6.14 -4.83
N THR A 32 3.83 -7.39 -4.50
CA THR A 32 5.12 -8.03 -4.80
C THR A 32 5.38 -8.10 -6.30
N GLY A 33 4.38 -8.49 -7.09
CA GLY A 33 4.48 -8.49 -8.55
C GLY A 33 4.69 -7.09 -9.15
N ARG A 34 4.28 -6.02 -8.46
CA ARG A 34 4.58 -4.64 -8.83
C ARG A 34 6.01 -4.25 -8.44
N VAL A 35 6.40 -4.54 -7.20
CA VAL A 35 7.76 -4.30 -6.69
C VAL A 35 8.81 -4.97 -7.58
N ASP A 36 8.60 -6.22 -8.00
CA ASP A 36 9.53 -6.95 -8.86
C ASP A 36 9.74 -6.26 -10.22
N ARG A 37 8.66 -5.75 -10.82
CA ARG A 37 8.75 -5.05 -12.11
C ARG A 37 9.48 -3.71 -11.97
N VAL A 38 9.24 -2.97 -10.89
CA VAL A 38 9.99 -1.73 -10.59
C VAL A 38 11.44 -2.04 -10.31
N LYS A 39 11.74 -3.06 -9.50
CA LYS A 39 13.11 -3.50 -9.21
C LYS A 39 13.88 -3.81 -10.49
N ALA A 40 13.27 -4.53 -11.44
CA ALA A 40 13.89 -4.80 -12.74
C ALA A 40 14.14 -3.53 -13.56
N ALA A 41 13.20 -2.58 -13.56
CA ALA A 41 13.35 -1.31 -14.28
C ALA A 41 14.42 -0.40 -13.66
N VAL A 42 14.47 -0.30 -12.33
CA VAL A 42 15.49 0.43 -11.59
C VAL A 42 16.86 -0.19 -11.81
N GLN A 43 16.99 -1.52 -11.70
CA GLN A 43 18.26 -2.22 -11.98
C GLN A 43 18.76 -1.94 -13.39
N LYS A 44 17.87 -1.98 -14.38
CA LYS A 44 18.23 -1.63 -15.77
C LYS A 44 18.70 -0.18 -15.88
N ALA A 45 18.03 0.77 -15.22
CA ALA A 45 18.45 2.16 -15.21
C ALA A 45 19.82 2.36 -14.53
N VAL A 46 20.11 1.60 -13.45
CA VAL A 46 21.44 1.56 -12.79
C VAL A 46 22.50 1.05 -13.76
N ASP A 47 22.22 -0.05 -14.46
CA ASP A 47 23.14 -0.65 -15.42
C ASP A 47 23.42 0.30 -16.60
N GLU A 48 22.41 1.03 -17.08
CA GLU A 48 22.54 2.03 -18.16
C GLU A 48 23.28 3.29 -17.71
N ALA A 49 23.11 3.74 -16.46
CA ALA A 49 23.79 4.91 -15.92
C ALA A 49 25.26 4.63 -15.53
N GLY A 50 25.61 3.37 -15.29
CA GLY A 50 26.95 2.95 -14.89
C GLY A 50 27.42 3.60 -13.57
N ALA A 51 28.72 3.89 -13.44
CA ALA A 51 29.30 4.49 -12.23
C ALA A 51 28.86 5.95 -11.93
N TYR A 52 28.02 6.53 -12.79
CA TYR A 52 27.51 7.90 -12.68
C TYR A 52 26.00 7.95 -12.43
N GLY A 53 25.41 6.87 -11.90
CA GLY A 53 24.04 6.89 -11.42
C GLY A 53 23.79 8.06 -10.47
N SER A 54 22.63 8.71 -10.61
CA SER A 54 22.25 9.81 -9.73
C SER A 54 22.00 9.30 -8.30
N ASP A 55 22.20 10.14 -7.29
CA ASP A 55 21.86 9.81 -5.90
C ASP A 55 20.39 9.35 -5.77
N GLN A 56 19.51 9.90 -6.61
CA GLN A 56 18.11 9.49 -6.68
C GLN A 56 17.94 8.03 -7.14
N LEU A 57 18.74 7.58 -8.11
CA LEU A 57 18.65 6.22 -8.65
C LEU A 57 19.14 5.19 -7.62
N VAL A 58 20.17 5.53 -6.85
CA VAL A 58 20.64 4.72 -5.72
C VAL A 58 19.57 4.66 -4.63
N ALA A 59 18.98 5.80 -4.26
CA ALA A 59 17.91 5.85 -3.27
C ALA A 59 16.68 5.03 -3.68
N ASP A 60 16.25 5.11 -4.94
CA ASP A 60 15.14 4.31 -5.47
C ASP A 60 15.45 2.80 -5.42
N PHE A 61 16.71 2.41 -5.69
CA PHE A 61 17.16 1.01 -5.62
C PHE A 61 17.25 0.47 -4.19
N GLU A 62 17.72 1.28 -3.24
CA GLU A 62 17.74 0.90 -1.83
C GLU A 62 16.32 0.78 -1.27
N TRP A 63 15.45 1.74 -1.62
CA TRP A 63 14.06 1.74 -1.19
C TRP A 63 13.30 0.53 -1.71
N ILE A 64 13.44 0.16 -2.99
CA ILE A 64 12.69 -0.97 -3.56
C ILE A 64 13.10 -2.30 -2.92
N GLN A 65 14.37 -2.45 -2.52
CA GLN A 65 14.82 -3.61 -1.75
C GLN A 65 14.21 -3.62 -0.35
N TYR A 66 14.22 -2.47 0.34
CA TYR A 66 13.59 -2.36 1.65
C TYR A 66 12.09 -2.70 1.60
N ALA A 67 11.36 -2.11 0.67
CA ALA A 67 9.92 -2.32 0.51
C ALA A 67 9.58 -3.79 0.18
N HIS A 68 10.43 -4.47 -0.59
CA HIS A 68 10.27 -5.90 -0.88
C HIS A 68 10.35 -6.77 0.39
N ASP A 69 11.25 -6.45 1.31
CA ASP A 69 11.51 -7.26 2.50
C ASP A 69 10.74 -6.82 3.76
N HIS A 70 10.27 -5.58 3.84
CA HIS A 70 9.76 -4.96 5.08
C HIS A 70 8.35 -4.39 5.01
N VAL A 71 7.57 -4.71 3.96
CA VAL A 71 6.18 -4.20 3.85
C VAL A 71 5.30 -4.69 5.01
N HIS A 72 4.51 -3.79 5.58
CA HIS A 72 3.53 -4.15 6.60
C HIS A 72 2.33 -4.86 5.97
N VAL A 73 1.95 -6.00 6.54
CA VAL A 73 0.90 -6.86 6.00
C VAL A 73 -0.16 -7.12 7.07
N THR A 74 -1.41 -7.00 6.67
CA THR A 74 -2.58 -7.42 7.46
C THR A 74 -3.30 -8.56 6.75
N THR A 75 -3.71 -9.59 7.50
CA THR A 75 -4.44 -10.73 6.96
C THR A 75 -5.93 -10.56 7.23
N ARG A 76 -6.74 -10.64 6.18
CA ARG A 76 -8.21 -10.53 6.25
C ARG A 76 -8.87 -11.52 5.30
N ASP A 77 -9.86 -12.26 5.78
CA ASP A 77 -10.60 -13.23 4.96
C ASP A 77 -9.66 -14.22 4.22
N GLU A 78 -8.59 -14.65 4.91
CA GLU A 78 -7.52 -15.53 4.37
C GLU A 78 -6.67 -14.91 3.23
N VAL A 79 -6.79 -13.60 3.01
CA VAL A 79 -6.02 -12.84 2.02
C VAL A 79 -5.13 -11.83 2.74
N ASP A 80 -3.87 -11.75 2.30
CA ASP A 80 -2.90 -10.78 2.82
C ASP A 80 -2.97 -9.48 2.01
N TYR A 81 -3.08 -8.36 2.72
CA TYR A 81 -3.12 -7.01 2.19
C TYR A 81 -1.95 -6.20 2.74
N VAL A 82 -1.42 -5.29 1.91
CA VAL A 82 -0.47 -4.29 2.36
C VAL A 82 -1.21 -3.22 3.16
N ASP A 83 -0.83 -3.08 4.42
CA ASP A 83 -1.35 -2.08 5.35
C ASP A 83 -0.32 -0.95 5.50
N ASP A 84 0.13 -0.45 4.34
CA ASP A 84 1.06 0.66 4.25
C ASP A 84 0.75 1.49 3.01
N GLU A 85 -0.08 2.52 3.23
CA GLU A 85 -0.48 3.47 2.19
C GLU A 85 0.72 4.26 1.64
N THR A 86 1.70 4.58 2.50
CA THR A 86 2.88 5.35 2.08
C THR A 86 3.73 4.52 1.13
N THR A 87 3.95 3.26 1.47
CA THR A 87 4.69 2.32 0.63
C THR A 87 3.96 2.02 -0.68
N THR A 88 2.64 1.89 -0.65
CA THR A 88 1.81 1.70 -1.85
C THR A 88 1.85 2.92 -2.77
N ARG A 89 1.67 4.13 -2.23
CA ARG A 89 1.74 5.38 -3.00
C ARG A 89 3.11 5.59 -3.63
N HIS A 90 4.18 5.35 -2.89
CA HIS A 90 5.52 5.51 -3.43
C HIS A 90 5.84 4.48 -4.51
N LEU A 91 5.30 3.26 -4.40
CA LEU A 91 5.40 2.27 -5.46
C LEU A 91 4.70 2.75 -6.75
N ASP A 92 3.53 3.38 -6.65
CA ASP A 92 2.86 4.00 -7.81
C ASP A 92 3.71 5.10 -8.45
N GLU A 93 4.33 5.98 -7.66
CA GLU A 93 5.24 7.02 -8.16
C GLU A 93 6.43 6.43 -8.93
N LEU A 94 7.02 5.33 -8.43
CA LEU A 94 8.11 4.64 -9.12
C LEU A 94 7.62 3.95 -10.40
N PHE A 95 6.41 3.40 -10.40
CA PHE A 95 5.78 2.84 -11.61
C PHE A 95 5.69 3.88 -12.73
N GLU A 96 5.24 5.09 -12.41
CA GLU A 96 5.14 6.19 -13.35
C GLU A 96 6.51 6.69 -13.80
N ARG A 97 7.45 6.86 -12.85
CA ARG A 97 8.82 7.34 -13.11
C ARG A 97 9.58 6.43 -14.08
N TYR A 98 9.52 5.12 -13.84
CA TYR A 98 10.23 4.13 -14.65
C TYR A 98 9.39 3.57 -15.81
N ARG A 99 8.16 4.07 -16.01
CA ARG A 99 7.20 3.65 -17.05
C ARG A 99 7.01 2.14 -17.10
N VAL A 100 6.82 1.55 -15.92
CA VAL A 100 6.64 0.11 -15.76
C VAL A 100 5.19 -0.23 -16.12
N GLY A 101 4.98 -0.82 -17.30
CA GLY A 101 3.68 -1.30 -17.78
C GLY A 101 3.27 -2.63 -17.17
#